data_AF-A0A952U271-F1
#
_entry.id   AF-A0A952U271-F1
#
_cell.length_a   1.000
_cell.length_b   1.000
_cell.length_c   1.000
_cell.angle_alpha   90.00
_cell.angle_beta   90.00
_cell.angle_gamma   90.00
#
_symmetry.space_group_name_H-M   'P 1'
#
loop_
_entity.id
_entity.type
_entity.pdbx_description
1 polymer ?
#
loop_
_entity_poly.entity_id
_entity_poly.type
_entity_poly.pdbx_seq_one_letter_code
_entity_poly.pdbx_strand_id
1 'polypeptide(L)'
;MLTATLLLAISHAAHAANELAIGPKAKVRTIELSINPPRDLNFKTKLELSDLRYRAAMKYPQLLHKKYVPDTPTLGQLEDKKPWWGDVGRAYYGEGQNSIRGDSVQSTNLLNPFLLVSDVTIAPLPKDKVSEQDLAHKKYPTAVKPSHLIWYPQARTAEVTYEKTLYEKEMCEIFKYPRYTLYGQTALSIVNARDLGFNYVYIPPTFATNIHIGSPMKTAKLIPHFMHCGTACGYPGGCNNLSPATDWLDNFVIERVPARIGFSFWIDPPTTGKEPPDMTFIVNYR
;
A
#
# COMPACT_ATOMS: atom_id res chain seq x y z
N MET A 1 -51.29 -10.57 24.51
CA MET A 1 -50.93 -9.45 23.61
C MET A 1 -49.43 -9.51 23.40
N LEU A 2 -48.98 -10.07 22.27
CA LEU A 2 -47.57 -10.06 21.86
C LEU A 2 -47.32 -8.75 21.10
N THR A 3 -46.45 -7.89 21.62
CA THR A 3 -45.87 -6.78 20.85
C THR A 3 -44.56 -7.25 20.25
N ALA A 4 -44.56 -7.48 18.94
CA ALA A 4 -43.35 -7.72 18.17
C ALA A 4 -42.66 -6.39 17.88
N THR A 5 -41.46 -6.19 18.42
CA THR A 5 -40.60 -5.04 18.10
C THR A 5 -39.78 -5.40 16.87
N LEU A 6 -40.16 -4.86 15.72
CA LEU A 6 -39.39 -4.96 14.48
C LEU A 6 -38.19 -4.00 14.58
N LEU A 7 -36.99 -4.51 14.89
CA LEU A 7 -35.76 -3.76 14.69
C LEU A 7 -35.47 -3.70 13.19
N LEU A 8 -35.65 -2.53 12.57
CA LEU A 8 -35.02 -2.22 11.29
C LEU A 8 -33.51 -2.12 11.52
N ALA A 9 -32.77 -3.14 11.08
CA ALA A 9 -31.35 -3.02 10.85
C ALA A 9 -31.14 -2.07 9.65
N ILE A 10 -30.80 -0.82 9.93
CA ILE A 10 -30.33 0.10 8.89
C ILE A 10 -28.90 -0.33 8.54
N SER A 11 -28.76 -1.14 7.50
CA SER A 11 -27.49 -1.39 6.85
C SER A 11 -26.99 -0.07 6.25
N HIS A 12 -26.12 0.64 6.96
CA HIS A 12 -25.28 1.67 6.34
C HIS A 12 -24.21 0.95 5.51
N ALA A 13 -24.59 0.45 4.33
CA ALA A 13 -23.61 0.21 3.28
C ALA A 13 -23.08 1.59 2.89
N ALA A 14 -21.95 1.99 3.47
CA ALA A 14 -21.25 3.20 3.06
C ALA A 14 -20.90 3.03 1.58
N HIS A 15 -21.62 3.72 0.71
CA HIS A 15 -21.31 3.68 -0.71
C HIS A 15 -19.90 4.22 -0.92
N ALA A 16 -19.06 3.45 -1.62
CA ALA A 16 -17.70 3.85 -1.93
C ALA A 16 -17.68 5.22 -2.65
N ALA A 17 -16.85 6.13 -2.14
CA ALA A 17 -16.69 7.47 -2.72
C ALA A 17 -16.21 7.40 -4.18
N ASN A 18 -15.45 6.37 -4.53
CA ASN A 18 -14.88 6.15 -5.86
C ASN A 18 -15.42 4.88 -6.53
N GLU A 19 -15.35 4.86 -7.86
CA GLU A 19 -15.77 3.70 -8.66
C GLU A 19 -14.85 3.56 -9.87
N LEU A 20 -14.30 2.36 -10.05
CA LEU A 20 -13.41 2.05 -11.16
C LEU A 20 -14.19 1.64 -12.42
N ALA A 21 -13.67 2.05 -13.58
CA ALA A 21 -14.16 1.62 -14.88
C ALA A 21 -13.55 0.27 -15.26
N ILE A 22 -14.11 -0.82 -14.70
CA ILE A 22 -13.65 -2.21 -14.91
C ILE A 22 -14.77 -3.13 -15.40
N GLY A 23 -14.42 -4.31 -15.92
CA GLY A 23 -15.37 -5.27 -16.48
C GLY A 23 -16.19 -4.67 -17.64
N PRO A 24 -17.53 -4.79 -17.63
CA PRO A 24 -18.40 -4.16 -18.63
C PRO A 24 -18.30 -2.64 -18.70
N LYS A 25 -17.83 -1.97 -17.63
CA LYS A 25 -17.64 -0.52 -17.57
C LYS A 25 -16.25 -0.08 -18.06
N ALA A 26 -15.38 -1.02 -18.44
CA ALA A 26 -14.03 -0.73 -18.87
C ALA A 26 -14.00 0.16 -20.12
N LYS A 27 -13.23 1.25 -20.05
CA LYS A 27 -13.03 2.19 -21.17
C LYS A 27 -11.82 1.83 -22.03
N VAL A 28 -10.92 1.00 -21.49
CA VAL A 28 -9.70 0.51 -22.15
C VAL A 28 -9.48 -0.96 -21.81
N ARG A 29 -8.87 -1.71 -22.73
CA ARG A 29 -8.56 -3.13 -22.53
C ARG A 29 -7.34 -3.35 -21.64
N THR A 30 -6.28 -2.58 -21.91
CA THR A 30 -5.00 -2.65 -21.20
C THR A 30 -4.40 -1.25 -21.09
N ILE A 31 -3.68 -0.98 -20.00
CA ILE A 31 -2.92 0.25 -19.84
C ILE A 31 -1.77 0.06 -18.86
N GLU A 32 -0.58 0.53 -19.26
CA GLU A 32 0.58 0.64 -18.38
C GLU A 32 0.55 2.00 -17.67
N LEU A 33 0.81 1.98 -16.35
CA LEU A 33 0.79 3.17 -15.50
C LEU A 33 2.20 3.49 -15.06
N SER A 34 2.57 4.77 -15.17
CA SER A 34 3.81 5.27 -14.60
C SER A 34 3.68 5.29 -13.08
N ILE A 35 4.74 4.85 -12.40
CA ILE A 35 4.82 4.92 -10.95
C ILE A 35 5.56 6.21 -10.57
N ASN A 36 4.89 7.08 -9.82
CA ASN A 36 5.50 8.25 -9.23
C ASN A 36 6.46 7.82 -8.11
N PRO A 37 7.71 8.33 -8.10
CA PRO A 37 8.67 7.98 -7.06
C PRO A 37 8.23 8.49 -5.69
N PRO A 38 8.76 7.89 -4.59
CA PRO A 38 8.62 8.43 -3.26
C PRO A 38 9.08 9.90 -3.19
N ARG A 39 8.48 10.65 -2.27
CA ARG A 39 8.92 12.01 -1.93
C ARG A 39 8.54 12.40 -0.51
N ASP A 40 9.20 13.41 -0.01
CA ASP A 40 8.83 14.07 1.23
C ASP A 40 7.40 14.67 1.19
N LEU A 41 6.61 14.33 2.22
CA LEU A 41 5.27 14.83 2.50
C LEU A 41 5.18 15.58 3.84
N ASN A 42 6.30 15.76 4.53
CA ASN A 42 6.35 16.42 5.83
C ASN A 42 5.72 17.81 5.79
N PHE A 43 4.95 18.10 6.83
CA PHE A 43 4.35 19.41 7.11
C PHE A 43 3.38 19.92 6.03
N LYS A 44 2.96 19.08 5.08
CA LYS A 44 1.90 19.40 4.13
C LYS A 44 0.54 19.47 4.82
N THR A 45 -0.34 20.29 4.28
CA THR A 45 -1.75 20.33 4.65
C THR A 45 -2.51 19.17 4.01
N LYS A 46 -3.65 18.80 4.60
CA LYS A 46 -4.61 17.84 4.02
C LYS A 46 -5.02 18.27 2.63
N LEU A 47 -5.23 19.57 2.39
CA LEU A 47 -5.59 20.09 1.07
C LEU A 47 -4.48 19.80 0.04
N GLU A 48 -3.22 20.07 0.38
CA GLU A 48 -2.09 19.74 -0.51
C GLU A 48 -1.99 18.24 -0.75
N LEU A 49 -2.16 17.41 0.28
CA LEU A 49 -2.12 15.95 0.16
C LEU A 49 -3.26 15.41 -0.71
N SER A 50 -4.48 15.91 -0.50
CA SER A 50 -5.66 15.59 -1.30
C SER A 50 -5.50 16.01 -2.75
N ASP A 51 -4.93 17.19 -3.00
CA ASP A 51 -4.67 17.66 -4.37
C ASP A 51 -3.58 16.84 -5.06
N LEU A 52 -2.50 16.47 -4.37
CA LEU A 52 -1.48 15.56 -4.91
C LEU A 52 -2.10 14.21 -5.31
N ARG A 53 -2.94 13.64 -4.45
CA ARG A 53 -3.61 12.36 -4.71
C ARG A 53 -4.62 12.48 -5.85
N TYR A 54 -5.43 13.54 -5.86
CA TYR A 54 -6.39 13.82 -6.92
C TYR A 54 -5.70 13.95 -8.27
N ARG A 55 -4.62 14.74 -8.37
CA ARG A 55 -3.84 14.89 -9.60
C ARG A 55 -3.25 13.56 -10.07
N ALA A 56 -2.79 12.72 -9.14
CA ALA A 56 -2.28 11.39 -9.47
C ALA A 56 -3.39 10.47 -10.02
N ALA A 57 -4.58 10.45 -9.42
CA ALA A 57 -5.72 9.67 -9.92
C ALA A 57 -6.20 10.16 -11.29
N MET A 58 -6.29 11.49 -11.46
CA MET A 58 -6.75 12.13 -12.69
C MET A 58 -5.73 12.09 -13.83
N LYS A 59 -4.54 11.51 -13.63
CA LYS A 59 -3.64 11.13 -14.73
C LYS A 59 -4.22 9.99 -15.57
N TYR A 60 -5.12 9.17 -15.00
CA TYR A 60 -5.73 8.02 -15.65
C TYR A 60 -7.28 8.02 -15.52
N PRO A 61 -7.97 9.06 -16.02
CA PRO A 61 -9.44 9.16 -15.90
C PRO A 61 -10.20 8.03 -16.60
N GLN A 62 -9.58 7.34 -17.56
CA GLN A 62 -10.09 6.15 -18.22
C GLN A 62 -10.25 4.94 -17.28
N LEU A 63 -9.55 4.92 -16.14
CA LEU A 63 -9.72 3.90 -15.09
C LEU A 63 -10.84 4.24 -14.11
N LEU A 64 -11.42 5.43 -14.19
CA LEU A 64 -12.45 5.92 -13.26
C LEU A 64 -13.81 5.98 -13.96
N HIS A 65 -14.86 5.54 -13.28
CA HIS A 65 -16.24 5.70 -13.77
C HIS A 65 -16.74 7.14 -13.56
N LYS A 66 -16.39 7.73 -12.41
CA LYS A 66 -16.73 9.11 -12.01
C LYS A 66 -15.46 9.87 -11.59
N LYS A 67 -15.58 11.19 -11.42
CA LYS A 67 -14.46 12.03 -10.93
C LYS A 67 -13.99 11.52 -9.56
N TYR A 68 -12.68 11.37 -9.42
CA TYR A 68 -12.07 10.89 -8.18
C TYR A 68 -12.24 11.89 -7.02
N VAL A 69 -12.52 11.36 -5.84
CA VAL A 69 -12.58 12.11 -4.58
C VAL A 69 -11.86 11.30 -3.49
N PRO A 70 -10.87 11.85 -2.78
CA PRO A 70 -10.24 11.16 -1.64
C PRO A 70 -11.27 10.62 -0.65
N ASP A 71 -11.17 9.33 -0.34
CA ASP A 71 -12.11 8.67 0.56
C ASP A 71 -11.91 9.12 2.01
N THR A 72 -12.97 9.63 2.63
CA THR A 72 -12.90 10.19 3.99
C THR A 72 -12.56 9.13 5.06
N PRO A 73 -13.18 7.94 5.06
CA PRO A 73 -12.76 6.84 5.94
C PRO A 73 -11.28 6.45 5.80
N THR A 74 -10.70 6.59 4.60
CA THR A 74 -9.31 6.20 4.33
C THR A 74 -8.30 7.30 4.62
N LEU A 75 -8.63 8.56 4.36
CA LEU A 75 -7.65 9.68 4.37
C LEU A 75 -8.06 10.86 5.27
N GLY A 76 -9.30 10.89 5.77
CA GLY A 76 -9.85 12.01 6.53
C GLY A 76 -9.20 12.24 7.90
N GLN A 77 -8.55 11.21 8.44
CA GLN A 77 -7.88 11.22 9.75
C GLN A 77 -6.41 11.71 9.70
N LEU A 78 -5.90 12.02 8.52
CA LEU A 78 -4.63 12.75 8.39
C LEU A 78 -4.73 14.09 9.13
N GLU A 79 -3.63 14.60 9.67
CA GLU A 79 -3.59 15.93 10.27
C GLU A 79 -2.72 16.90 9.46
N ASP A 80 -3.12 18.17 9.45
CA ASP A 80 -2.39 19.25 8.80
C ASP A 80 -1.03 19.45 9.44
N LYS A 81 -0.03 19.72 8.60
CA LYS A 81 1.30 20.14 9.05
C LYS A 81 1.96 19.14 10.00
N LYS A 82 1.58 17.87 9.93
CA LYS A 82 2.30 16.78 10.60
C LYS A 82 3.39 16.22 9.71
N PRO A 83 4.49 15.75 10.29
CA PRO A 83 5.45 14.96 9.55
C PRO A 83 4.92 13.55 9.28
N TRP A 84 5.71 12.76 8.56
CA TRP A 84 5.46 11.36 8.26
C TRP A 84 6.66 10.53 8.71
N TRP A 85 6.48 9.22 8.85
CA TRP A 85 7.63 8.33 8.88
C TRP A 85 8.44 8.52 7.59
N GLY A 86 9.71 8.90 7.74
CA GLY A 86 10.67 8.97 6.65
C GLY A 86 11.36 7.62 6.46
N ASP A 87 11.72 7.28 5.23
CA ASP A 87 12.35 6.02 4.89
C ASP A 87 13.73 5.86 5.55
N VAL A 88 14.57 6.90 5.53
CA VAL A 88 15.85 6.94 6.26
C VAL A 88 15.62 6.94 7.77
N GLY A 89 14.62 7.69 8.24
CA GLY A 89 14.20 7.73 9.63
C GLY A 89 13.89 6.33 10.16
N ARG A 90 13.08 5.56 9.43
CA ARG A 90 12.73 4.18 9.77
C ARG A 90 13.88 3.19 9.57
N ALA A 91 14.70 3.37 8.53
CA ALA A 91 15.78 2.45 8.21
C ALA A 91 17.01 2.57 9.13
N TYR A 92 17.27 3.76 9.68
CA TYR A 92 18.51 4.04 10.43
C TYR A 92 18.26 4.53 11.86
N TYR A 93 17.40 5.53 12.04
CA TYR A 93 17.25 6.22 13.32
C TYR A 93 16.25 5.51 14.26
N GLY A 94 15.15 5.00 13.72
CA GLY A 94 14.02 4.52 14.50
C GLY A 94 13.15 5.68 15.00
N GLU A 95 12.41 5.43 16.08
CA GLU A 95 11.52 6.41 16.70
C GLU A 95 12.29 7.59 17.31
N GLY A 96 11.69 8.79 17.25
CA GLY A 96 12.24 10.02 17.82
C GLY A 96 12.26 11.19 16.85
N GLN A 97 13.08 12.20 17.13
CA GLN A 97 13.13 13.43 16.32
C GLN A 97 13.62 13.20 14.88
N ASN A 98 14.44 12.18 14.64
CA ASN A 98 14.96 11.84 13.33
C ASN A 98 14.13 10.78 12.58
N SER A 99 12.98 10.36 13.13
CA SER A 99 12.06 9.41 12.47
C SER A 99 11.48 9.92 11.14
N ILE A 100 11.50 11.23 10.94
CA ILE A 100 10.89 11.92 9.79
C ILE A 100 11.87 12.13 8.63
N ARG A 101 13.12 11.66 8.77
CA ARG A 101 14.21 11.88 7.80
C ARG A 101 13.99 11.04 6.53
N GLY A 102 14.22 11.65 5.38
CA GLY A 102 14.08 11.00 4.07
C GLY A 102 12.70 11.20 3.46
N ASP A 103 12.40 10.44 2.42
CA ASP A 103 11.10 10.49 1.75
C ASP A 103 10.05 9.77 2.59
N SER A 104 8.80 10.23 2.57
CA SER A 104 7.76 9.64 3.41
C SER A 104 7.42 8.22 2.97
N VAL A 105 7.40 7.26 3.90
CA VAL A 105 7.14 5.83 3.62
C VAL A 105 5.81 5.64 2.88
N GLN A 106 4.76 6.39 3.24
CA GLN A 106 3.44 6.31 2.61
C GLN A 106 3.30 7.16 1.34
N SER A 107 4.36 7.85 0.89
CA SER A 107 4.28 8.68 -0.33
C SER A 107 4.00 7.83 -1.57
N THR A 108 4.58 6.63 -1.69
CA THR A 108 4.26 5.70 -2.79
C THR A 108 2.77 5.40 -2.86
N ASN A 109 2.11 5.18 -1.72
CA ASN A 109 0.65 4.97 -1.68
C ASN A 109 -0.12 6.21 -2.12
N LEU A 110 0.22 7.37 -1.56
CA LEU A 110 -0.51 8.61 -1.81
C LEU A 110 -0.45 9.02 -3.28
N LEU A 111 0.70 8.78 -3.92
CA LEU A 111 1.01 9.29 -5.25
C LEU A 111 0.74 8.30 -6.37
N ASN A 112 0.35 7.08 -6.04
CA ASN A 112 0.01 6.04 -7.01
C ASN A 112 -1.33 5.39 -6.65
N PRO A 113 -2.48 6.09 -6.81
CA PRO A 113 -3.78 5.58 -6.36
C PRO A 113 -4.14 4.21 -6.95
N PHE A 114 -3.72 3.92 -8.20
CA PHE A 114 -3.97 2.64 -8.87
C PHE A 114 -2.97 1.52 -8.52
N LEU A 115 -1.98 1.79 -7.67
CA LEU A 115 -1.18 0.74 -7.02
C LEU A 115 -1.98 0.23 -5.83
N LEU A 116 -2.92 -0.71 -6.08
CA LEU A 116 -3.89 -1.16 -5.06
C LEU A 116 -3.22 -1.84 -3.87
N VAL A 117 -2.12 -2.56 -4.15
CA VAL A 117 -1.27 -3.22 -3.17
C VAL A 117 0.15 -2.74 -3.35
N SER A 118 0.79 -2.27 -2.27
CA SER A 118 2.18 -1.82 -2.30
C SER A 118 3.02 -2.48 -1.22
N ASP A 119 4.24 -2.89 -1.54
CA ASP A 119 5.28 -3.16 -0.55
C ASP A 119 5.71 -1.86 0.15
N VAL A 120 5.54 -1.83 1.48
CA VAL A 120 5.91 -0.72 2.37
C VAL A 120 7.03 -1.11 3.34
N THR A 121 7.74 -2.20 3.04
CA THR A 121 8.87 -2.70 3.81
C THR A 121 10.03 -1.74 3.69
N ILE A 122 10.54 -1.32 4.84
CA ILE A 122 11.78 -0.54 4.94
C ILE A 122 12.87 -1.45 5.48
N ALA A 123 13.92 -1.63 4.70
CA ALA A 123 15.08 -2.41 5.09
C ALA A 123 15.98 -1.59 6.02
N PRO A 124 16.49 -2.18 7.11
CA PRO A 124 17.41 -1.49 8.00
C PRO A 124 18.74 -1.20 7.29
N LEU A 125 19.27 0.00 7.49
CA LEU A 125 20.62 0.36 7.02
C LEU A 125 21.68 -0.11 8.04
N PRO A 126 22.81 -0.66 7.58
CA PRO A 126 23.86 -1.15 8.45
C PRO A 126 24.61 -0.03 9.16
N LYS A 127 24.40 0.11 10.47
CA LYS A 127 25.00 1.18 11.29
C LYS A 127 26.53 1.15 11.37
N ASP A 128 27.14 -0.01 11.15
CA ASP A 128 28.60 -0.19 11.07
C ASP A 128 29.19 0.29 9.72
N LYS A 129 28.35 0.52 8.71
CA LYS A 129 28.77 0.91 7.34
C LYS A 129 28.19 2.25 6.87
N VAL A 130 27.23 2.80 7.61
CA VAL A 130 26.56 4.06 7.28
C VAL A 130 26.73 5.02 8.45
N SER A 131 27.36 6.16 8.20
CA SER A 131 27.44 7.27 9.14
C SER A 131 26.32 8.29 8.90
N GLU A 132 26.06 9.15 9.89
CA GLU A 132 25.13 10.27 9.70
C GLU A 132 25.60 11.25 8.61
N GLN A 133 26.93 11.43 8.47
CA GLN A 133 27.50 12.25 7.41
C GLN A 133 27.21 11.64 6.03
N ASP A 134 27.28 10.31 5.89
CA ASP A 134 26.90 9.65 4.64
C ASP A 134 25.44 9.91 4.29
N LEU A 135 24.53 9.83 5.26
CA LEU A 135 23.09 10.07 5.05
C LEU A 135 22.78 11.49 4.57
N ALA A 136 23.64 12.47 4.85
CA ALA A 136 23.49 13.83 4.37
C ALA A 136 23.90 14.01 2.88
N HIS A 137 24.72 13.11 2.35
CA HIS A 137 25.36 13.29 1.04
C HIS A 137 25.09 12.15 0.04
N LYS A 138 24.63 10.99 0.52
CA LYS A 138 24.39 9.79 -0.28
C LYS A 138 22.95 9.31 -0.11
N LYS A 139 22.33 8.88 -1.21
CA LYS A 139 21.06 8.19 -1.18
C LYS A 139 21.31 6.69 -1.09
N TYR A 140 20.73 6.05 -0.08
CA TYR A 140 20.78 4.60 0.10
C TYR A 140 19.44 3.96 -0.30
N PRO A 141 19.44 2.76 -0.88
CA PRO A 141 18.21 2.04 -1.18
C PRO A 141 17.61 1.48 0.12
N THR A 142 16.52 2.09 0.57
CA THR A 142 15.81 1.77 1.82
C THR A 142 14.66 0.77 1.63
N ALA A 143 14.20 0.55 0.39
CA ALA A 143 13.06 -0.30 0.07
C ALA A 143 13.15 -0.87 -1.36
N VAL A 144 12.50 -2.01 -1.58
CA VAL A 144 12.26 -2.55 -2.92
C VAL A 144 11.23 -1.67 -3.62
N LYS A 145 11.56 -1.16 -4.80
CA LYS A 145 10.68 -0.24 -5.53
C LYS A 145 9.82 -0.99 -6.54
N PRO A 146 8.55 -0.60 -6.72
CA PRO A 146 7.76 -1.11 -7.84
C PRO A 146 8.30 -0.52 -9.15
N SER A 147 8.49 -1.37 -10.15
CA SER A 147 9.09 -1.01 -11.45
C SER A 147 8.07 -0.90 -12.58
N HIS A 148 7.01 -1.70 -12.53
CA HIS A 148 6.05 -1.81 -13.63
C HIS A 148 4.65 -2.08 -13.08
N LEU A 149 3.67 -1.29 -13.49
CA LEU A 149 2.26 -1.43 -13.09
C LEU A 149 1.40 -1.47 -14.35
N ILE A 150 0.70 -2.58 -14.57
CA ILE A 150 -0.22 -2.75 -15.70
C ILE A 150 -1.61 -3.08 -15.22
N TRP A 151 -2.60 -2.47 -15.87
CA TRP A 151 -4.01 -2.73 -15.63
C TRP A 151 -4.64 -3.36 -16.86
N TYR A 152 -5.51 -4.34 -16.62
CA TYR A 152 -6.38 -4.98 -17.59
C TYR A 152 -7.84 -4.78 -17.16
N PRO A 153 -8.41 -3.57 -17.33
CA PRO A 153 -9.68 -3.22 -16.70
C PRO A 153 -10.84 -4.11 -17.15
N GLN A 154 -10.88 -4.49 -18.43
CA GLN A 154 -11.90 -5.40 -18.96
C GLN A 154 -11.84 -6.79 -18.30
N ALA A 155 -10.63 -7.27 -18.02
CA ALA A 155 -10.38 -8.56 -17.35
C ALA A 155 -10.42 -8.46 -15.81
N ARG A 156 -10.71 -7.27 -15.25
CA ARG A 156 -10.73 -7.02 -13.81
C ARG A 156 -9.44 -7.46 -13.11
N THR A 157 -8.30 -7.24 -13.75
CA THR A 157 -7.00 -7.64 -13.23
C THR A 157 -5.99 -6.51 -13.34
N ALA A 158 -5.06 -6.40 -12.40
CA ALA A 158 -3.87 -5.56 -12.51
C ALA A 158 -2.67 -6.25 -11.86
N GLU A 159 -1.47 -5.88 -12.30
CA GLU A 159 -0.23 -6.48 -11.83
C GLU A 159 0.83 -5.42 -11.59
N VAL A 160 1.55 -5.55 -10.48
CA VAL A 160 2.75 -4.77 -10.18
C VAL A 160 3.96 -5.68 -10.09
N THR A 161 5.09 -5.24 -10.63
CA THR A 161 6.39 -5.89 -10.48
C THR A 161 7.27 -5.09 -9.52
N TYR A 162 7.97 -5.79 -8.63
CA TYR A 162 9.01 -5.30 -7.74
C TYR A 162 10.34 -6.00 -8.07
N GLU A 163 11.40 -5.23 -8.31
CA GLU A 163 12.72 -5.76 -8.68
C GLU A 163 13.56 -6.06 -7.42
N LYS A 164 13.23 -7.17 -6.75
CA LYS A 164 13.90 -7.60 -5.52
C LYS A 164 15.33 -8.05 -5.78
N THR A 165 15.59 -8.79 -6.86
CA THR A 165 16.95 -9.20 -7.24
C THR A 165 17.85 -8.00 -7.49
N LEU A 166 17.32 -6.96 -8.17
CA LEU A 166 18.07 -5.73 -8.41
C LEU A 166 18.37 -5.00 -7.10
N TYR A 167 17.37 -4.85 -6.23
CA TYR A 167 17.56 -4.25 -4.90
C TYR A 167 18.63 -4.99 -4.08
N GLU A 168 18.59 -6.32 -4.03
CA GLU A 168 19.58 -7.10 -3.28
C GLU A 168 20.99 -6.98 -3.86
N LYS A 169 21.11 -6.90 -5.18
CA LYS A 169 22.38 -6.63 -5.86
C LYS A 169 22.92 -5.24 -5.52
N GLU A 170 22.08 -4.21 -5.55
CA GLU A 170 22.46 -2.85 -5.13
C GLU A 170 22.96 -2.82 -3.69
N MET A 171 22.28 -3.51 -2.77
CA MET A 171 22.70 -3.63 -1.37
C MET A 171 24.07 -4.31 -1.24
N CYS A 172 24.32 -5.40 -1.98
CA CYS A 172 25.65 -6.03 -2.02
C CYS A 172 26.74 -5.06 -2.51
N GLU A 173 26.48 -4.33 -3.58
CA GLU A 173 27.45 -3.44 -4.22
C GLU A 173 27.79 -2.23 -3.35
N ILE A 174 26.79 -1.60 -2.74
CA ILE A 174 26.95 -0.40 -1.91
C ILE A 174 27.66 -0.74 -0.60
N PHE A 175 27.25 -1.82 0.07
CA PHE A 175 27.75 -2.16 1.40
C PHE A 175 28.88 -3.21 1.40
N LYS A 176 29.28 -3.65 0.21
CA LYS A 176 30.30 -4.69 -0.01
C LYS A 176 29.96 -5.99 0.72
N TYR A 177 28.68 -6.39 0.67
CA TYR A 177 28.28 -7.69 1.17
C TYR A 177 28.63 -8.78 0.16
N PRO A 178 29.15 -9.94 0.60
CA PRO A 178 29.33 -11.09 -0.28
C PRO A 178 27.97 -11.63 -0.77
N ARG A 179 26.94 -11.50 0.08
CA ARG A 179 25.54 -11.80 -0.23
C ARG A 179 24.66 -10.96 0.68
N TYR A 180 23.58 -10.42 0.13
CA TYR A 180 22.52 -9.76 0.86
C TYR A 180 21.21 -10.40 0.44
N THR A 181 20.37 -10.69 1.41
CA THR A 181 18.98 -11.05 1.19
C THR A 181 18.18 -10.22 2.18
N LEU A 182 17.14 -9.55 1.70
CA LEU A 182 16.22 -8.87 2.60
C LEU A 182 15.45 -9.94 3.36
N TYR A 183 15.94 -10.29 4.55
CA TYR A 183 15.34 -11.23 5.47
C TYR A 183 14.35 -10.50 6.37
N GLY A 184 13.25 -11.18 6.69
CA GLY A 184 12.25 -10.69 7.64
C GLY A 184 10.86 -10.63 7.05
N GLN A 185 9.96 -10.08 7.85
CA GLN A 185 8.57 -9.87 7.48
C GLN A 185 8.50 -8.68 6.53
N THR A 186 7.97 -8.93 5.34
CA THR A 186 7.57 -7.88 4.41
C THR A 186 6.18 -7.37 4.86
N ALA A 187 5.92 -6.09 4.65
CA ALA A 187 4.65 -5.45 4.94
C ALA A 187 4.00 -4.91 3.67
N LEU A 188 2.72 -5.23 3.45
CA LEU A 188 1.94 -4.71 2.34
C LEU A 188 0.90 -3.70 2.82
N SER A 189 0.72 -2.64 2.05
CA SER A 189 -0.40 -1.72 2.19
C SER A 189 -1.41 -1.96 1.09
N ILE A 190 -2.69 -2.09 1.48
CA ILE A 190 -3.84 -2.13 0.58
C ILE A 190 -4.75 -0.90 0.70
N VAL A 191 -4.22 0.20 1.26
CA VAL A 191 -4.98 1.44 1.53
C VAL A 191 -5.61 2.03 0.27
N ASN A 192 -4.93 1.85 -0.87
CA ASN A 192 -5.39 2.34 -2.17
C ASN A 192 -6.60 1.55 -2.70
N ALA A 193 -6.70 0.25 -2.40
CA ALA A 193 -7.89 -0.52 -2.73
C ALA A 193 -9.12 0.02 -1.99
N ARG A 194 -8.97 0.35 -0.70
CA ARG A 194 -10.03 0.95 0.11
C ARG A 194 -10.46 2.31 -0.42
N ASP A 195 -9.50 3.18 -0.67
CA ASP A 195 -9.78 4.52 -1.21
C ASP A 195 -10.48 4.45 -2.58
N LEU A 196 -10.17 3.46 -3.42
CA LEU A 196 -10.81 3.26 -4.72
C LEU A 196 -12.12 2.48 -4.67
N GLY A 197 -12.62 2.15 -3.48
CA GLY A 197 -13.97 1.65 -3.25
C GLY A 197 -14.11 0.15 -3.01
N PHE A 198 -13.01 -0.58 -2.91
CA PHE A 198 -13.06 -1.98 -2.47
C PHE A 198 -13.12 -2.03 -0.95
N ASN A 199 -14.08 -2.75 -0.40
CA ASN A 199 -14.23 -2.88 1.05
C ASN A 199 -13.66 -4.18 1.58
N TYR A 200 -13.58 -5.22 0.74
CA TYR A 200 -13.18 -6.56 1.16
C TYR A 200 -11.99 -7.06 0.36
N VAL A 201 -11.17 -7.86 1.03
CA VAL A 201 -9.99 -8.51 0.45
C VAL A 201 -9.91 -9.97 0.87
N TYR A 202 -9.36 -10.79 -0.01
CA TYR A 202 -8.94 -12.16 0.28
C TYR A 202 -7.62 -12.43 -0.43
N ILE A 203 -6.76 -13.23 0.19
CA ILE A 203 -5.52 -13.71 -0.40
C ILE A 203 -5.68 -15.22 -0.64
N PRO A 204 -6.01 -15.65 -1.86
CA PRO A 204 -6.13 -17.07 -2.16
C PRO A 204 -4.78 -17.78 -1.96
N PRO A 205 -4.71 -18.89 -1.19
CA PRO A 205 -3.47 -19.63 -1.01
C PRO A 205 -2.86 -20.11 -2.35
N THR A 206 -3.72 -20.41 -3.32
CA THR A 206 -3.33 -20.81 -4.68
C THR A 206 -2.71 -19.68 -5.51
N PHE A 207 -2.83 -18.43 -5.06
CA PHE A 207 -2.24 -17.27 -5.73
C PHE A 207 -0.90 -16.84 -5.12
N ALA A 208 -0.38 -17.60 -4.15
CA ALA A 208 0.96 -17.44 -3.60
C ALA A 208 1.93 -18.44 -4.22
N THR A 209 3.12 -18.00 -4.62
CA THR A 209 4.22 -18.84 -5.08
C THR A 209 5.53 -18.30 -4.51
N ASN A 210 6.30 -19.17 -3.84
CA ASN A 210 7.53 -18.81 -3.13
C ASN A 210 7.34 -17.69 -2.08
N ILE A 211 6.15 -17.65 -1.48
CA ILE A 211 5.77 -16.72 -0.42
C ILE A 211 5.12 -17.52 0.69
N HIS A 212 5.62 -17.35 1.90
CA HIS A 212 4.99 -17.83 3.12
C HIS A 212 4.15 -16.70 3.73
N ILE A 213 2.87 -16.97 4.01
CA ILE A 213 1.96 -16.03 4.70
C ILE A 213 1.79 -16.55 6.13
N GLY A 214 2.24 -15.76 7.12
CA GLY A 214 2.25 -16.19 8.51
C GLY A 214 0.85 -16.49 9.07
N SER A 215 -0.14 -15.68 8.69
CA SER A 215 -1.55 -15.90 9.04
C SER A 215 -2.43 -15.96 7.77
N PRO A 216 -2.55 -17.13 7.12
CA PRO A 216 -3.39 -17.27 5.94
C PRO A 216 -4.85 -16.91 6.21
N MET A 217 -5.46 -16.18 5.28
CA MET A 217 -6.87 -15.82 5.38
C MET A 217 -7.73 -17.07 5.15
N LYS A 218 -8.79 -17.25 5.96
CA LYS A 218 -9.79 -18.32 5.76
C LYS A 218 -10.98 -17.86 4.93
N THR A 219 -11.30 -16.58 5.01
CA THR A 219 -12.40 -15.93 4.31
C THR A 219 -11.98 -14.52 3.91
N ALA A 220 -12.76 -13.87 3.06
CA ALA A 220 -12.60 -12.44 2.81
C ALA A 220 -12.76 -11.66 4.12
N LYS A 221 -11.99 -10.57 4.26
CA LYS A 221 -12.02 -9.65 5.40
C LYS A 221 -12.25 -8.23 4.91
N LEU A 222 -12.85 -7.42 5.78
CA LEU A 222 -12.90 -5.97 5.58
C LEU A 222 -11.47 -5.41 5.51
N ILE A 223 -11.21 -4.51 4.58
CA ILE A 223 -9.92 -3.81 4.47
C ILE A 223 -9.82 -2.82 5.64
N PRO A 224 -8.88 -3.02 6.58
CA PRO A 224 -8.84 -2.21 7.79
C PRO A 224 -8.03 -0.93 7.60
N HIS A 225 -7.23 -0.83 6.54
CA HIS A 225 -6.23 0.22 6.37
C HIS A 225 -6.82 1.62 6.21
N PHE A 226 -6.28 2.58 6.93
CA PHE A 226 -6.50 4.02 6.78
C PHE A 226 -5.22 4.78 7.15
N MET A 227 -5.14 6.05 6.75
CA MET A 227 -4.07 6.94 7.15
C MET A 227 -4.55 7.89 8.25
N HIS A 228 -3.73 8.07 9.28
CA HIS A 228 -4.03 8.90 10.44
C HIS A 228 -2.77 9.51 11.04
N CYS A 229 -2.91 10.47 11.95
CA CYS A 229 -1.82 10.93 12.79
C CYS A 229 -1.74 10.10 14.08
N GLY A 230 -0.57 9.54 14.35
CA GLY A 230 -0.31 8.72 15.54
C GLY A 230 1.06 9.00 16.17
N THR A 231 1.26 8.51 17.39
CA THR A 231 2.49 8.76 18.18
C THR A 231 3.62 7.77 17.89
N ALA A 232 3.37 6.72 17.11
CA ALA A 232 4.30 5.62 16.88
C ALA A 232 5.65 6.04 16.26
N CYS A 233 5.78 7.24 15.69
CA CYS A 233 7.07 7.72 15.18
C CYS A 233 7.98 8.35 16.25
N GLY A 234 7.48 8.60 17.46
CA GLY A 234 8.23 9.28 18.53
C GLY A 234 8.58 10.75 18.24
N TYR A 235 8.15 11.32 17.11
CA TYR A 235 8.30 12.75 16.84
C TYR A 235 7.32 13.56 17.73
N PRO A 236 7.73 14.68 18.32
CA PRO A 236 6.84 15.51 19.14
C PRO A 236 5.55 15.89 18.40
N GLY A 237 4.41 15.52 18.98
CA GLY A 237 3.09 15.75 18.37
C GLY A 237 2.66 14.71 17.33
N GLY A 238 3.43 13.64 17.11
CA GLY A 238 3.07 12.53 16.24
C GLY A 238 3.34 12.75 14.75
N CYS A 239 3.13 11.69 13.97
CA CYS A 239 3.29 11.68 12.51
C CYS A 239 2.06 11.08 11.84
N ASN A 240 1.77 11.55 10.63
CA ASN A 240 0.89 10.83 9.72
C ASN A 240 1.52 9.49 9.33
N ASN A 241 0.75 8.41 9.40
CA ASN A 241 1.19 7.06 9.04
C ASN A 241 0.01 6.18 8.60
N LEU A 242 0.31 4.94 8.23
CA LEU A 242 -0.67 3.90 7.88
C LEU A 242 -1.00 3.04 9.11
N SER A 243 -2.27 2.65 9.26
CA SER A 243 -2.73 1.71 10.28
C SER A 243 -4.02 0.99 9.88
N PRO A 244 -4.41 -0.08 10.58
CA PRO A 244 -3.61 -0.83 11.55
C PRO A 244 -2.64 -1.79 10.83
N ALA A 245 -1.62 -2.24 11.54
CA ALA A 245 -0.90 -3.45 11.15
C ALA A 245 -1.82 -4.67 11.31
N THR A 246 -1.64 -5.68 10.46
CA THR A 246 -2.40 -6.93 10.45
C THR A 246 -1.46 -8.12 10.30
N ASP A 247 -1.79 -9.22 10.95
CA ASP A 247 -1.00 -10.45 10.89
C ASP A 247 -0.96 -11.09 9.48
N TRP A 248 -1.87 -10.73 8.59
CA TRP A 248 -1.98 -11.29 7.23
C TRP A 248 -1.40 -10.38 6.13
N LEU A 249 -1.05 -9.12 6.42
CA LEU A 249 -0.32 -8.23 5.50
C LEU A 249 1.09 -7.88 5.96
N ASP A 250 1.35 -7.92 7.27
CA ASP A 250 2.62 -7.49 7.86
C ASP A 250 3.51 -8.67 8.28
N ASN A 251 3.11 -9.90 7.99
CA ASN A 251 3.87 -11.11 8.32
C ASN A 251 3.89 -12.09 7.14
N PHE A 252 4.43 -11.66 6.01
CA PHE A 252 4.78 -12.58 4.92
C PHE A 252 6.27 -12.56 4.63
N VAL A 253 6.77 -13.69 4.15
CA VAL A 253 8.18 -13.91 3.84
C VAL A 253 8.30 -14.33 2.39
N ILE A 254 9.12 -13.62 1.63
CA ILE A 254 9.50 -14.02 0.28
C ILE A 254 10.61 -15.06 0.40
N GLU A 255 10.30 -16.33 0.14
CA GLU A 255 11.22 -17.45 0.32
C GLU A 255 12.30 -17.49 -0.76
N ARG A 256 11.92 -17.17 -2.00
CA ARG A 256 12.82 -17.02 -3.15
C ARG A 256 12.14 -16.29 -4.30
N VAL A 257 12.93 -15.70 -5.19
CA VAL A 257 12.47 -15.09 -6.45
C VAL A 257 12.64 -16.08 -7.62
N PRO A 258 11.75 -16.06 -8.64
CA PRO A 258 10.57 -15.20 -8.75
C PRO A 258 9.50 -15.59 -7.74
N ALA A 259 8.83 -14.59 -7.15
CA ALA A 259 7.77 -14.79 -6.17
C ALA A 259 6.50 -14.07 -6.60
N ARG A 260 5.33 -14.57 -6.16
CA ARG A 260 4.03 -14.02 -6.55
C ARG A 260 3.02 -14.14 -5.43
N ILE A 261 2.22 -13.11 -5.24
CA ILE A 261 1.04 -13.12 -4.36
C ILE A 261 -0.11 -12.37 -5.05
N GLY A 262 -1.31 -12.93 -4.99
CA GLY A 262 -2.51 -12.33 -5.57
C GLY A 262 -3.57 -11.99 -4.53
N PHE A 263 -4.30 -10.92 -4.80
CA PHE A 263 -5.35 -10.36 -3.96
C PHE A 263 -6.66 -10.33 -4.75
N SER A 264 -7.71 -10.85 -4.13
CA SER A 264 -9.07 -10.74 -4.62
C SER A 264 -9.78 -9.65 -3.84
N PHE A 265 -10.36 -8.67 -4.53
CA PHE A 265 -11.05 -7.54 -3.94
C PHE A 265 -12.53 -7.52 -4.32
N TRP A 266 -13.37 -7.09 -3.38
CA TRP A 266 -14.80 -6.87 -3.60
C TRP A 266 -15.24 -5.54 -3.03
N ILE A 267 -16.23 -4.93 -3.69
CA ILE A 267 -16.96 -3.76 -3.20
C ILE A 267 -17.90 -4.18 -2.08
N ASP A 268 -18.66 -5.25 -2.32
CA ASP A 268 -19.61 -5.84 -1.37
C ASP A 268 -19.05 -7.12 -0.73
N PRO A 269 -19.50 -7.51 0.47
CA PRO A 269 -19.03 -8.75 1.08
C PRO A 269 -19.36 -9.96 0.18
N PRO A 270 -18.38 -10.83 -0.15
CA PRO A 270 -18.68 -12.06 -0.86
C PRO A 270 -19.52 -12.98 0.05
N THR A 271 -20.56 -13.61 -0.50
CA THR A 271 -21.50 -14.44 0.29
C THR A 271 -20.85 -15.77 0.70
N THR A 272 -20.06 -16.35 -0.20
CA THR A 272 -19.47 -17.70 -0.04
C THR A 272 -17.94 -17.70 -0.17
N GLY A 273 -17.36 -16.60 -0.63
CA GLY A 273 -15.92 -16.49 -0.94
C GLY A 273 -15.53 -17.21 -2.23
N LYS A 274 -16.50 -17.75 -2.98
CA LYS A 274 -16.31 -18.41 -4.28
C LYS A 274 -16.74 -17.53 -5.45
N GLU A 275 -17.41 -16.42 -5.17
CA GLU A 275 -17.80 -15.44 -6.16
C GLU A 275 -16.55 -14.85 -6.84
N PRO A 276 -16.61 -14.58 -8.15
CA PRO A 276 -15.54 -13.85 -8.81
C PRO A 276 -15.30 -12.50 -8.11
N PRO A 277 -14.04 -12.09 -7.91
CA PRO A 277 -13.74 -10.77 -7.38
C PRO A 277 -14.16 -9.67 -8.36
N ASP A 278 -14.47 -8.49 -7.80
CA ASP A 278 -14.62 -7.28 -8.59
C ASP A 278 -13.28 -6.86 -9.21
N MET A 279 -12.17 -7.17 -8.54
CA MET A 279 -10.82 -6.93 -9.03
C MET A 279 -9.82 -7.95 -8.47
N THR A 280 -8.94 -8.44 -9.32
CA THR A 280 -7.74 -9.20 -8.92
C THR A 280 -6.51 -8.31 -9.05
N PHE A 281 -5.66 -8.28 -8.02
CA PHE A 281 -4.39 -7.56 -8.06
C PHE A 281 -3.23 -8.51 -7.76
N ILE A 282 -2.20 -8.51 -8.59
CA ILE A 282 -1.06 -9.43 -8.46
C ILE A 282 0.20 -8.63 -8.15
N VAL A 283 0.95 -9.05 -7.15
CA VAL A 283 2.28 -8.54 -6.83
C VAL A 283 3.30 -9.60 -7.22
N ASN A 284 4.18 -9.25 -8.14
CA ASN A 284 5.28 -10.08 -8.61
C ASN A 284 6.60 -9.54 -8.06
N TYR A 285 7.44 -10.40 -7.50
CA TYR A 285 8.82 -10.08 -7.13
C TYR A 285 9.76 -10.83 -8.07
N ARG A 286 10.67 -10.08 -8.70
CA ARG A 286 11.67 -10.59 -9.64
C ARG A 286 13.07 -10.39 -9.11
#